data_AF-A0A924EI07-F1
#
_entry.id   AF-A0A924EI07-F1
#
_cell.length_a   1.000
_cell.length_b   1.000
_cell.length_c   1.000
_cell.angle_alpha   90.00
_cell.angle_beta   90.00
_cell.angle_gamma   90.00
#
_symmetry.space_group_name_H-M   'P 1'
#
loop_
_entity.id
_entity.type
_entity.pdbx_description
1 polymer ?
#
loop_
_entity_poly.entity_id
_entity_poly.type
_entity_poly.pdbx_seq_one_letter_code
_entity_poly.pdbx_strand_id
1 'polypeptide(L)'
;MATQLVNTGCNDGTVKTTTTTTTTVTTTAPGDGFDSTFNVEAQSFADLQLLRYQVPGFKSLSLQQKKLAYYLYEAALCGRDMIYDMKSKHGILLRKTIEGMYGSYKGDKNTEDWKKLEAYCGRFWFSNGNHHHYSNEKFIPECSFEYFSAVVKGCDPAMLPMQQGEAADAFLARIKPMVYDMKFEPKVVDQRPNIDNIVNSSNNFYEGVTQKEVEAFYAKFDTKGNAPSWGLNSKLTKENGQVVEKTWKSGGMYGAAIDKIAGWLQKASAVAENAEQKQALDLLVKYYQTGDLKVWDDYNIAWVKDVNSRVDVVNGFIEVYLDAIGKKGSFESTVSIKDMEETKRIEAIAKEAQWFEDHSPIMKEHK
;
A
#
# COMPACT_ATOMS: atom_id res chain seq x y z
N MET A 1 -9.21 23.65 -16.03
CA MET A 1 -9.50 23.00 -17.33
C MET A 1 -10.46 21.85 -17.05
N ALA A 2 -11.39 21.63 -17.96
CA ALA A 2 -12.72 21.04 -17.80
C ALA A 2 -12.83 19.76 -16.94
N THR A 3 -13.74 19.79 -15.96
CA THR A 3 -14.41 18.59 -15.44
C THR A 3 -15.89 18.72 -15.77
N GLN A 4 -16.38 17.79 -16.60
CA GLN A 4 -17.78 17.66 -17.01
C GLN A 4 -18.68 17.40 -15.80
N LEU A 5 -19.62 18.31 -15.57
CA LEU A 5 -20.88 18.00 -14.88
C LEU A 5 -21.75 17.19 -15.85
N VAL A 6 -22.19 16.00 -15.45
CA VAL A 6 -23.31 15.33 -16.13
C VAL A 6 -24.60 15.92 -15.57
N ASN A 7 -25.17 16.85 -16.33
CA ASN A 7 -26.50 17.40 -16.12
C ASN A 7 -27.52 16.43 -16.74
N THR A 8 -28.41 15.83 -15.96
CA THR A 8 -29.61 15.15 -16.47
C THR A 8 -30.62 16.20 -16.93
N GLY A 9 -30.99 16.13 -18.21
CA GLY A 9 -31.84 17.10 -18.89
C GLY A 9 -33.31 17.06 -18.47
N CYS A 10 -33.94 18.24 -18.51
CA CYS A 10 -35.39 18.40 -18.61
C CYS A 10 -35.90 17.75 -19.89
N ASN A 11 -37.03 17.04 -19.82
CA ASN A 11 -37.86 16.81 -21.00
C ASN A 11 -39.33 17.05 -20.68
N ASP A 12 -40.01 17.58 -21.68
CA ASP A 12 -41.25 18.35 -21.64
C ASP A 12 -42.50 17.57 -21.22
N GLY A 13 -43.48 18.34 -20.73
CA GLY A 13 -44.76 17.86 -20.24
C GLY A 13 -45.60 17.18 -21.34
N THR A 14 -45.93 15.92 -21.09
CA THR A 14 -47.21 15.31 -21.46
C THR A 14 -47.53 14.21 -20.45
N VAL A 15 -48.66 14.33 -19.76
CA VAL A 15 -49.14 13.34 -18.79
C VAL A 15 -49.66 12.13 -19.57
N LYS A 16 -48.91 11.02 -19.56
CA LYS A 16 -49.42 9.69 -19.92
C LYS A 16 -49.57 8.86 -18.65
N THR A 17 -50.83 8.63 -18.27
CA THR A 17 -51.23 7.69 -17.22
C THR A 17 -50.75 6.30 -17.63
N THR A 18 -49.65 5.85 -17.03
CA THR A 18 -49.12 4.50 -17.24
C THR A 18 -49.28 3.76 -15.93
N THR A 19 -50.11 2.71 -15.96
CA THR A 19 -50.38 1.80 -14.86
C THR A 19 -49.06 1.32 -14.24
N THR A 20 -48.81 1.68 -12.99
CA THR A 20 -47.67 1.18 -12.21
C THR A 20 -47.89 -0.30 -11.90
N THR A 21 -47.40 -1.18 -12.77
CA THR A 21 -47.12 -2.55 -12.36
C THR A 21 -45.91 -2.47 -11.43
N THR A 22 -46.15 -2.64 -10.13
CA THR A 22 -45.08 -2.85 -9.16
C THR A 22 -44.42 -4.18 -9.48
N THR A 23 -43.43 -4.18 -10.37
CA THR A 23 -42.49 -5.28 -10.48
C THR A 23 -41.64 -5.20 -9.22
N THR A 24 -42.00 -6.01 -8.23
CA THR A 24 -41.11 -6.35 -7.14
C THR A 24 -39.88 -6.96 -7.82
N VAL A 25 -38.82 -6.17 -7.97
CA VAL A 25 -37.50 -6.73 -8.23
C VAL A 25 -37.17 -7.48 -6.97
N THR A 26 -37.46 -8.77 -6.97
CA THR A 26 -36.89 -9.70 -6.01
C THR A 26 -35.39 -9.57 -6.18
N THR A 27 -34.75 -8.81 -5.30
CA THR A 27 -33.30 -8.88 -5.13
C THR A 27 -32.99 -10.35 -4.93
N THR A 28 -32.31 -10.93 -5.91
CA THR A 28 -31.68 -12.24 -5.80
C THR A 28 -31.02 -12.30 -4.43
N ALA A 29 -31.35 -13.36 -3.68
CA ALA A 29 -30.77 -13.62 -2.37
C ALA A 29 -29.25 -13.40 -2.39
N PRO A 30 -28.65 -12.88 -1.30
CA PRO A 30 -27.20 -12.74 -1.23
C PRO A 30 -26.56 -14.09 -1.59
N GLY A 31 -25.68 -14.06 -2.60
CA GLY A 31 -24.89 -15.21 -3.01
C GLY A 31 -24.21 -15.83 -1.79
N ASP A 32 -24.16 -17.16 -1.76
CA ASP A 32 -23.75 -18.00 -0.64
C ASP A 32 -22.64 -17.38 0.24
N GLY A 33 -23.03 -16.77 1.37
CA GLY A 33 -22.12 -16.45 2.46
C GLY A 33 -21.98 -14.98 2.88
N PHE A 34 -22.70 -14.04 2.28
CA PHE A 34 -22.78 -12.67 2.82
C PHE A 34 -23.83 -12.56 3.94
N ASP A 35 -23.42 -12.09 5.12
CA ASP A 35 -24.32 -11.74 6.21
C ASP A 35 -24.84 -10.31 6.01
N SER A 36 -26.15 -10.16 5.77
CA SER A 36 -26.80 -8.86 5.59
C SER A 36 -26.90 -8.02 6.87
N THR A 37 -26.62 -8.62 8.03
CA THR A 37 -26.60 -7.93 9.33
C THR A 37 -25.19 -7.47 9.72
N PHE A 38 -24.18 -7.78 8.90
CA PHE A 38 -22.82 -7.37 9.14
C PHE A 38 -22.67 -5.84 9.12
N ASN A 39 -22.24 -5.27 10.23
CA ASN A 39 -21.91 -3.85 10.28
C ASN A 39 -20.57 -3.58 9.56
N VAL A 40 -20.67 -2.97 8.37
CA VAL A 40 -19.54 -2.57 7.53
C VAL A 40 -18.74 -1.45 8.17
N GLU A 41 -19.39 -0.51 8.86
CA GLU A 41 -18.72 0.63 9.47
C GLU A 41 -18.02 0.22 10.77
N ALA A 42 -16.73 0.54 10.90
CA ALA A 42 -15.96 0.30 12.11
C ALA A 42 -15.80 1.56 12.97
N GLN A 43 -15.27 2.62 12.37
CA GLN A 43 -14.96 3.86 13.07
C GLN A 43 -14.80 5.00 12.05
N SER A 44 -15.08 6.23 12.46
CA SER A 44 -14.73 7.43 11.70
C SER A 44 -13.92 8.39 12.57
N PHE A 45 -12.93 9.05 11.99
CA PHE A 45 -12.13 10.08 12.64
C PHE A 45 -11.50 11.00 11.60
N ALA A 46 -11.37 12.28 11.93
CA ALA A 46 -10.94 13.30 10.97
C ALA A 46 -11.74 13.21 9.66
N ASP A 47 -11.04 13.05 8.53
CA ASP A 47 -11.56 12.89 7.18
C ASP A 47 -11.61 11.42 6.71
N LEU A 48 -11.52 10.47 7.64
CA LEU A 48 -11.38 9.04 7.35
C LEU A 48 -12.56 8.23 7.92
N GLN A 49 -13.02 7.25 7.14
CA GLN A 49 -13.96 6.22 7.56
C GLN A 49 -13.30 4.84 7.40
N LEU A 50 -13.18 4.11 8.50
CA LEU A 50 -12.70 2.74 8.52
C LEU A 50 -13.87 1.80 8.29
N LEU A 51 -13.74 0.99 7.24
CA LEU A 51 -14.71 -0.03 6.87
C LEU A 51 -14.13 -1.43 7.12
N ARG A 52 -15.03 -2.39 7.28
CA ARG A 52 -14.74 -3.82 7.35
C ARG A 52 -15.40 -4.51 6.19
N TYR A 53 -14.77 -5.56 5.70
CA TYR A 53 -15.32 -6.40 4.64
C TYR A 53 -15.47 -7.84 5.12
N GLN A 54 -16.45 -8.54 4.52
CA GLN A 54 -16.60 -9.97 4.69
C GLN A 54 -15.72 -10.70 3.67
N VAL A 55 -15.34 -11.94 3.97
CA VAL A 55 -14.63 -12.82 3.03
C VAL A 55 -15.49 -14.05 2.71
N PRO A 56 -16.59 -13.89 1.96
CA PRO A 56 -17.40 -15.01 1.50
C PRO A 56 -16.56 -16.00 0.68
N GLY A 57 -17.01 -17.26 0.66
CA GLY A 57 -16.24 -18.35 0.05
C GLY A 57 -15.06 -18.86 0.88
N PHE A 58 -14.54 -18.11 1.88
CA PHE A 58 -13.44 -18.62 2.72
C PHE A 58 -13.82 -19.92 3.46
N LYS A 59 -15.06 -20.02 3.95
CA LYS A 59 -15.54 -21.21 4.68
C LYS A 59 -15.59 -22.46 3.80
N SER A 60 -15.86 -22.32 2.50
CA SER A 60 -15.95 -23.44 1.56
C SER A 60 -14.61 -23.91 1.02
N LEU A 61 -13.52 -23.17 1.27
CA LEU A 61 -12.17 -23.62 0.96
C LEU A 61 -11.84 -24.94 1.67
N SER A 62 -11.11 -25.81 0.96
CA SER A 62 -10.48 -26.99 1.54
C SER A 62 -9.48 -26.62 2.63
N LEU A 63 -9.08 -27.58 3.47
CA LEU A 63 -8.06 -27.33 4.48
C LEU A 63 -6.71 -26.90 3.86
N GLN A 64 -6.35 -27.45 2.70
CA GLN A 64 -5.15 -27.07 1.96
C GLN A 64 -5.21 -25.60 1.54
N GLN A 65 -6.31 -25.18 0.91
CA GLN A 65 -6.52 -23.78 0.48
C GLN A 65 -6.54 -22.80 1.66
N LYS A 66 -7.13 -23.20 2.80
CA LYS A 66 -7.09 -22.38 4.03
C LYS A 66 -5.68 -22.20 4.56
N LYS A 67 -4.85 -23.26 4.54
CA LYS A 67 -3.43 -23.17 4.91
C LYS A 67 -2.66 -22.27 3.96
N LEU A 68 -2.88 -22.43 2.66
CA LEU A 68 -2.30 -21.56 1.63
C LEU A 68 -2.65 -20.09 1.88
N ALA A 69 -3.93 -19.76 1.98
CA ALA A 69 -4.40 -18.40 2.24
C ALA A 69 -3.83 -17.82 3.55
N TYR A 70 -3.75 -18.64 4.61
CA TYR A 70 -3.12 -18.23 5.88
C TYR A 70 -1.63 -17.90 5.71
N TYR A 71 -0.85 -18.76 5.05
CA TYR A 71 0.58 -18.50 4.83
C TYR A 71 0.82 -17.27 3.96
N LEU A 72 0.00 -17.06 2.94
CA LEU A 72 0.06 -15.86 2.10
C LEU A 72 -0.30 -14.60 2.89
N TYR A 73 -1.29 -14.69 3.78
CA TYR A 73 -1.68 -13.59 4.66
C TYR A 73 -0.57 -13.22 5.65
N GLU A 74 0.08 -14.21 6.27
CA GLU A 74 1.24 -13.97 7.15
C GLU A 74 2.42 -13.35 6.38
N ALA A 75 2.65 -13.76 5.13
CA ALA A 75 3.64 -13.13 4.25
C ALA A 75 3.29 -11.66 3.99
N ALA A 76 2.02 -11.32 3.76
CA ALA A 76 1.56 -9.95 3.53
C ALA A 76 1.85 -9.04 4.74
N LEU A 77 1.54 -9.50 5.96
CA LEU A 77 1.71 -8.73 7.18
C LEU A 77 3.18 -8.37 7.48
N CYS A 78 4.12 -9.20 7.03
CA CYS A 78 5.55 -9.00 7.30
C CYS A 78 6.14 -7.75 6.65
N GLY A 79 5.50 -7.19 5.61
CA GLY A 79 6.00 -6.01 4.92
C GLY A 79 5.48 -4.67 5.44
N ARG A 80 4.63 -4.65 6.49
CA ARG A 80 4.09 -3.40 7.07
C ARG A 80 5.19 -2.40 7.43
N ASP A 81 6.29 -2.82 8.01
CA ASP A 81 7.36 -1.89 8.40
C ASP A 81 8.11 -1.32 7.18
N MET A 82 8.19 -2.06 6.07
CA MET A 82 8.84 -1.54 4.87
C MET A 82 8.11 -0.32 4.32
N ILE A 83 6.77 -0.33 4.28
CA ILE A 83 6.02 0.82 3.72
C ILE A 83 6.17 2.10 4.57
N TYR A 84 6.25 1.99 5.90
CA TYR A 84 6.55 3.13 6.76
C TYR A 84 7.92 3.72 6.46
N ASP A 85 8.93 2.86 6.28
CA ASP A 85 10.28 3.31 5.95
C ASP A 85 10.36 3.87 4.52
N MET A 86 9.67 3.29 3.55
CA MET A 86 9.60 3.79 2.16
C MET A 86 8.95 5.17 2.08
N LYS A 87 7.93 5.47 2.90
CA LYS A 87 7.27 6.78 2.90
C LYS A 87 8.09 7.87 3.60
N SER A 88 8.95 7.51 4.56
CA SER A 88 9.87 8.42 5.22
C SER A 88 10.95 7.64 5.98
N LYS A 89 12.21 8.10 5.90
CA LYS A 89 13.31 7.58 6.73
C LYS A 89 13.07 7.69 8.24
N HIS A 90 12.09 8.51 8.64
CA HIS A 90 11.67 8.70 10.02
C HIS A 90 10.40 7.90 10.37
N GLY A 91 9.78 7.23 9.40
CA GLY A 91 8.47 6.58 9.55
C GLY A 91 8.41 5.56 10.70
N ILE A 92 9.43 4.70 10.82
CA ILE A 92 9.50 3.70 11.91
C ILE A 92 9.71 4.34 13.28
N LEU A 93 10.58 5.37 13.36
CA LEU A 93 10.80 6.14 14.59
C LEU A 93 9.49 6.77 15.07
N LEU A 94 8.77 7.45 14.17
CA LEU A 94 7.50 8.09 14.49
C LEU A 94 6.43 7.07 14.86
N ARG A 95 6.30 5.98 14.10
CA ARG A 95 5.35 4.89 14.40
C ARG A 95 5.53 4.34 15.80
N LYS A 96 6.77 3.99 16.17
CA LYS A 96 7.08 3.47 17.52
C LYS A 96 6.82 4.50 18.61
N THR A 97 7.08 5.78 18.33
CA THR A 97 6.75 6.87 19.27
C THR A 97 5.24 6.94 19.51
N ILE A 98 4.44 6.94 18.44
CA ILE A 98 2.98 7.01 18.51
C ILE A 98 2.38 5.77 19.16
N GLU A 99 2.86 4.56 18.83
CA GLU A 99 2.43 3.32 19.47
C GLU A 99 2.82 3.27 20.96
N GLY A 100 4.02 3.74 21.31
CA GLY A 100 4.47 3.87 22.70
C GLY A 100 3.59 4.84 23.50
N MET A 101 3.27 5.99 22.90
CA MET A 101 2.34 6.97 23.47
C MET A 101 0.95 6.39 23.70
N TYR A 102 0.36 5.79 22.65
CA TYR A 102 -1.00 5.27 22.72
C TYR A 102 -1.13 4.09 23.69
N GLY A 103 -0.16 3.18 23.66
CA GLY A 103 -0.19 1.93 24.43
C GLY A 103 0.22 2.06 25.90
N SER A 104 1.12 3.00 26.24
CA SER A 104 1.68 3.07 27.60
C SER A 104 1.20 4.26 28.43
N TYR A 105 0.67 5.33 27.82
CA TYR A 105 0.18 6.50 28.58
C TYR A 105 -0.95 6.12 29.54
N LYS A 106 -0.79 6.51 30.82
CA LYS A 106 -1.74 6.21 31.92
C LYS A 106 -2.53 7.43 32.42
N GLY A 107 -2.32 8.61 31.84
CA GLY A 107 -3.10 9.80 32.18
C GLY A 107 -4.52 9.76 31.62
N ASP A 108 -5.29 10.83 31.83
CA ASP A 108 -6.69 10.90 31.41
C ASP A 108 -6.84 10.98 29.88
N LYS A 109 -7.47 9.95 29.32
CA LYS A 109 -7.77 9.79 27.89
C LYS A 109 -9.14 10.37 27.48
N ASN A 110 -9.85 11.03 28.38
CA ASN A 110 -11.13 11.68 28.05
C ASN A 110 -10.99 13.16 27.71
N THR A 111 -9.80 13.74 27.92
CA THR A 111 -9.49 15.14 27.63
C THR A 111 -9.59 15.47 26.13
N GLU A 112 -9.88 16.72 25.80
CA GLU A 112 -9.95 17.18 24.40
C GLU A 112 -8.60 17.02 23.69
N ASP A 113 -7.49 17.30 24.37
CA ASP A 113 -6.16 17.14 23.80
C ASP A 113 -5.80 15.67 23.55
N TRP A 114 -6.28 14.74 24.40
CA TRP A 114 -6.14 13.31 24.11
C TRP A 114 -6.90 12.94 22.85
N LYS A 115 -8.15 13.39 22.70
CA LYS A 115 -8.96 13.09 21.51
C LYS A 115 -8.32 13.61 20.22
N LYS A 116 -7.70 14.81 20.26
CA LYS A 116 -6.90 15.35 19.16
C LYS A 116 -5.67 14.49 18.84
N LEU A 117 -4.96 14.03 19.88
CA LEU A 117 -3.82 13.12 19.72
C LEU A 117 -4.28 11.76 19.15
N GLU A 118 -5.38 11.20 19.65
CA GLU A 118 -5.95 9.94 19.19
C GLU A 118 -6.38 10.01 17.71
N ALA A 119 -7.01 11.12 17.29
CA ALA A 119 -7.31 11.35 15.88
C ALA A 119 -6.03 11.41 15.03
N TYR A 120 -4.96 12.06 15.53
CA TYR A 120 -3.66 12.05 14.86
C TYR A 120 -3.07 10.63 14.76
N CYS A 121 -3.12 9.83 15.82
CA CYS A 121 -2.69 8.43 15.81
C CYS A 121 -3.43 7.63 14.74
N GLY A 122 -4.76 7.78 14.67
CA GLY A 122 -5.60 7.14 13.66
C GLY A 122 -5.17 7.50 12.24
N ARG A 123 -5.01 8.80 11.94
CA ARG A 123 -4.53 9.27 10.62
C ARG A 123 -3.14 8.76 10.29
N PHE A 124 -2.25 8.70 11.29
CA PHE A 124 -0.88 8.22 11.14
C PHE A 124 -0.85 6.73 10.77
N TRP A 125 -1.66 5.90 11.44
CA TRP A 125 -1.75 4.48 11.11
C TRP A 125 -2.41 4.24 9.76
N PHE A 126 -3.53 4.90 9.49
CA PHE A 126 -4.24 4.77 8.22
C PHE A 126 -3.35 5.13 7.03
N SER A 127 -2.55 6.18 7.17
CA SER A 127 -1.72 6.69 6.09
C SER A 127 -0.33 6.05 6.02
N ASN A 128 0.00 5.08 6.88
CA ASN A 128 1.36 4.53 7.01
C ASN A 128 2.44 5.63 7.23
N GLY A 129 2.12 6.68 8.00
CA GLY A 129 3.02 7.82 8.25
C GLY A 129 2.26 9.13 8.52
N ASN A 130 2.99 10.24 8.68
CA ASN A 130 2.43 11.56 9.00
C ASN A 130 2.12 12.44 7.76
N HIS A 131 1.84 11.80 6.63
CA HIS A 131 1.42 12.47 5.40
C HIS A 131 0.15 11.85 4.87
N HIS A 132 -0.76 12.69 4.41
CA HIS A 132 -2.07 12.31 3.94
C HIS A 132 -1.95 11.31 2.78
N HIS A 133 -2.62 10.16 2.91
CA HIS A 133 -2.52 9.05 1.95
C HIS A 133 -2.86 9.44 0.50
N TYR A 134 -3.79 10.39 0.31
CA TYR A 134 -4.19 10.90 -1.01
C TYR A 134 -3.39 12.13 -1.49
N SER A 135 -3.42 13.25 -0.76
CA SER A 135 -2.76 14.51 -1.19
C SER A 135 -1.24 14.54 -1.05
N ASN A 136 -0.64 13.55 -0.37
CA ASN A 136 0.77 13.48 0.03
C ASN A 136 1.23 14.57 1.03
N GLU A 137 0.34 15.47 1.46
CA GLU A 137 0.72 16.58 2.35
C GLU A 137 0.91 16.13 3.80
N LYS A 138 1.92 16.70 4.46
CA LYS A 138 2.15 16.48 5.88
C LYS A 138 0.94 16.94 6.70
N PHE A 139 0.61 16.19 7.74
CA PHE A 139 -0.32 16.63 8.78
C PHE A 139 0.34 16.52 10.15
N ILE A 140 -0.09 17.38 11.07
CA ILE A 140 0.44 17.47 12.43
C ILE A 140 -0.68 17.19 13.45
N PRO A 141 -0.34 16.84 14.70
CA PRO A 141 -1.34 16.74 15.76
C PRO A 141 -1.95 18.12 16.05
N GLU A 142 -3.26 18.14 16.33
CA GLU A 142 -3.96 19.38 16.72
C GLU A 142 -3.76 19.74 18.20
N CYS A 143 -3.33 18.79 19.05
CA CYS A 143 -2.92 19.10 20.40
C CYS A 143 -1.59 19.86 20.40
N SER A 144 -1.35 20.66 21.44
CA SER A 144 -0.11 21.43 21.55
C SER A 144 1.10 20.52 21.68
N PHE A 145 2.28 21.02 21.28
CA PHE A 145 3.52 20.28 21.50
C PHE A 145 3.83 20.08 22.99
N GLU A 146 3.38 21.01 23.84
CA GLU A 146 3.48 20.90 25.30
C GLU A 146 2.67 19.70 25.81
N TYR A 147 1.44 19.52 25.33
CA TYR A 147 0.63 18.35 25.66
C TYR A 147 1.27 17.06 25.12
N PHE A 148 1.68 17.05 23.85
CA PHE A 148 2.39 15.92 23.25
C PHE A 148 3.62 15.51 24.09
N SER A 149 4.40 16.50 24.53
CA SER A 149 5.56 16.32 25.38
C SER A 149 5.21 15.75 26.75
N ALA A 150 4.12 16.22 27.36
CA ALA A 150 3.63 15.68 28.63
C ALA A 150 3.21 14.21 28.50
N VAL A 151 2.54 13.84 27.39
CA VAL A 151 2.17 12.45 27.10
C VAL A 151 3.43 11.59 26.96
N VAL A 152 4.41 12.00 26.16
CA VAL A 152 5.69 11.27 26.00
C VAL A 152 6.39 11.07 27.35
N LYS A 153 6.46 12.10 28.20
CA LYS A 153 7.07 12.00 29.53
C LYS A 153 6.27 11.13 30.52
N GLY A 154 4.96 11.00 30.30
CA GLY A 154 4.08 10.14 31.09
C GLY A 154 3.99 8.69 30.58
N CYS A 155 4.74 8.33 29.54
CA CYS A 155 4.80 6.98 28.98
C CYS A 155 5.90 6.15 29.65
N ASP A 156 5.83 4.82 29.45
CA ASP A 156 6.94 3.93 29.78
C ASP A 156 8.12 4.23 28.82
N PRO A 157 9.28 4.69 29.30
CA PRO A 157 10.43 4.98 28.46
C PRO A 157 10.92 3.76 27.67
N ALA A 158 10.69 2.53 28.18
CA ALA A 158 11.06 1.30 27.49
C ALA A 158 10.22 1.05 26.22
N MET A 159 9.06 1.71 26.10
CA MET A 159 8.17 1.64 24.94
C MET A 159 8.46 2.74 23.90
N LEU A 160 9.39 3.66 24.19
CA LEU A 160 9.76 4.75 23.30
C LEU A 160 11.08 4.42 22.55
N PRO A 161 11.22 4.84 21.29
CA PRO A 161 12.43 4.60 20.48
C PRO A 161 13.54 5.61 20.81
N MET A 162 13.87 5.72 22.09
CA MET A 162 14.94 6.58 22.59
C MET A 162 16.31 5.92 22.36
N GLN A 163 17.33 6.74 22.07
CA GLN A 163 18.71 6.25 22.00
C GLN A 163 19.21 5.90 23.40
N GLN A 164 20.25 5.06 23.48
CA GLN A 164 20.83 4.65 24.75
C GLN A 164 21.34 5.89 25.52
N GLY A 165 20.79 6.12 26.72
CA GLY A 165 21.13 7.28 27.56
C GLY A 165 20.52 8.61 27.11
N GLU A 166 19.63 8.62 26.10
CA GLU A 166 18.93 9.83 25.68
C GLU A 166 17.95 10.30 26.77
N ALA A 167 17.97 11.58 27.10
CA ALA A 167 16.97 12.16 28.00
C ALA A 167 15.65 12.42 27.26
N ALA A 168 14.50 12.37 27.95
CA ALA A 168 13.19 12.58 27.33
C ALA A 168 13.08 13.95 26.61
N ASP A 169 13.66 15.01 27.17
CA ASP A 169 13.69 16.32 26.53
C ASP A 169 14.55 16.36 25.27
N ALA A 170 15.66 15.62 25.24
CA ALA A 170 16.50 15.50 24.05
C ALA A 170 15.77 14.71 22.94
N PHE A 171 15.09 13.64 23.32
CA PHE A 171 14.23 12.88 22.41
C PHE A 171 13.12 13.75 21.80
N LEU A 172 12.42 14.52 22.63
CA LEU A 172 11.37 15.45 22.22
C LEU A 172 11.91 16.53 21.27
N ALA A 173 13.08 17.11 21.59
CA ALA A 173 13.72 18.10 20.72
C ALA A 173 14.07 17.51 19.35
N ARG A 174 14.53 16.24 19.30
CA ARG A 174 14.86 15.52 18.07
C ARG A 174 13.65 15.27 17.18
N ILE A 175 12.51 14.87 17.75
CA ILE A 175 11.31 14.54 16.96
C ILE A 175 10.41 15.74 16.66
N LYS A 176 10.54 16.86 17.40
CA LYS A 176 9.68 18.04 17.23
C LYS A 176 9.60 18.54 15.78
N PRO A 177 10.70 18.72 15.02
CA PRO A 177 10.61 19.16 13.64
C PRO A 177 9.88 18.13 12.75
N MET A 178 10.14 16.84 12.98
CA MET A 178 9.53 15.75 12.23
C MET A 178 8.01 15.72 12.40
N VAL A 179 7.50 16.05 13.59
CA VAL A 179 6.07 15.99 13.91
C VAL A 179 5.34 17.32 13.71
N TYR A 180 5.92 18.46 14.11
CA TYR A 180 5.22 19.75 14.19
C TYR A 180 5.71 20.84 13.23
N ASP A 181 6.84 20.67 12.54
CA ASP A 181 7.29 21.65 11.54
C ASP A 181 6.73 21.30 10.16
N MET A 182 5.77 22.08 9.67
CA MET A 182 5.17 21.92 8.33
C MET A 182 6.16 22.12 7.17
N LYS A 183 7.32 22.75 7.41
CA LYS A 183 8.37 22.92 6.40
C LYS A 183 9.33 21.74 6.35
N PHE A 184 9.38 20.93 7.41
CA PHE A 184 10.16 19.71 7.44
C PHE A 184 9.41 18.59 6.72
N GLU A 185 9.91 18.14 5.57
CA GLU A 185 9.32 17.06 4.76
C GLU A 185 7.83 17.33 4.45
N PRO A 186 7.47 18.42 3.73
CA PRO A 186 6.08 18.84 3.56
C PRO A 186 5.24 17.87 2.71
N LYS A 187 5.88 17.07 1.84
CA LYS A 187 5.21 16.11 0.94
C LYS A 187 5.99 14.81 0.81
N VAL A 188 5.28 13.68 0.74
CA VAL A 188 5.87 12.37 0.40
C VAL A 188 6.32 12.33 -1.05
N VAL A 189 5.48 12.88 -1.93
CA VAL A 189 5.74 12.99 -3.37
C VAL A 189 5.48 14.43 -3.78
N ASP A 190 6.49 15.08 -4.31
CA ASP A 190 6.41 16.44 -4.82
C ASP A 190 6.76 16.47 -6.31
N GLN A 191 5.74 16.59 -7.15
CA GLN A 191 5.83 16.63 -8.62
C GLN A 191 5.70 18.05 -9.18
N ARG A 192 5.91 19.10 -8.36
CA ARG A 192 5.90 20.47 -8.88
C ARG A 192 6.94 20.63 -10.01
N PRO A 193 6.64 21.44 -11.04
CA PRO A 193 7.61 21.70 -12.10
C PRO A 193 8.76 22.57 -11.58
N ASN A 194 9.93 22.47 -12.24
CA ASN A 194 11.12 23.31 -12.01
C ASN A 194 11.76 23.18 -10.61
N ILE A 195 11.53 22.06 -9.92
CA ILE A 195 12.26 21.67 -8.71
C ILE A 195 12.91 20.31 -8.93
N ASP A 196 13.86 19.94 -8.07
CA ASP A 196 14.36 18.57 -8.02
C ASP A 196 13.33 17.71 -7.27
N ASN A 197 12.56 16.89 -8.00
CA ASN A 197 11.45 16.13 -7.41
C ASN A 197 11.93 15.06 -6.43
N ILE A 198 13.18 14.60 -6.53
CA ILE A 198 13.78 13.66 -5.58
C ILE A 198 14.14 14.37 -4.28
N VAL A 199 14.88 15.47 -4.35
CA VAL A 199 15.34 16.20 -3.15
C VAL A 199 14.18 16.79 -2.35
N ASN A 200 13.09 17.17 -3.03
CA ASN A 200 11.93 17.81 -2.39
C ASN A 200 10.85 16.83 -1.92
N SER A 201 10.99 15.54 -2.23
CA SER A 201 10.08 14.50 -1.77
C SER A 201 10.61 13.82 -0.50
N SER A 202 9.75 13.52 0.46
CA SER A 202 10.16 12.86 1.72
C SER A 202 10.21 11.34 1.67
N ASN A 203 9.71 10.72 0.58
CA ASN A 203 9.85 9.28 0.39
C ASN A 203 11.33 8.86 0.47
N ASN A 204 11.57 7.65 0.94
CA ASN A 204 12.90 7.17 1.30
C ASN A 204 13.54 6.28 0.22
N PHE A 205 13.11 6.46 -1.02
CA PHE A 205 13.63 5.74 -2.18
C PHE A 205 15.02 6.23 -2.62
N TYR A 206 15.37 7.45 -2.21
CA TYR A 206 16.59 8.13 -2.58
C TYR A 206 17.23 8.79 -1.35
N GLU A 207 18.55 8.76 -1.25
CA GLU A 207 19.25 9.47 -0.17
C GLU A 207 20.58 10.06 -0.64
N GLY A 208 20.73 11.37 -0.48
CA GLY A 208 21.96 12.09 -0.87
C GLY A 208 22.18 12.19 -2.38
N VAL A 209 21.16 11.95 -3.19
CA VAL A 209 21.20 12.03 -4.66
C VAL A 209 20.18 13.05 -5.18
N THR A 210 20.53 13.69 -6.29
CA THR A 210 19.64 14.60 -7.05
C THR A 210 18.89 13.83 -8.14
N GLN A 211 17.75 14.35 -8.60
CA GLN A 211 17.01 13.79 -9.75
C GLN A 211 17.92 13.55 -10.97
N LYS A 212 18.76 14.53 -11.30
CA LYS A 212 19.71 14.43 -12.42
C LYS A 212 20.69 13.26 -12.27
N GLU A 213 21.18 13.02 -11.07
CA GLU A 213 22.10 11.90 -10.81
C GLU A 213 21.40 10.55 -10.92
N VAL A 214 20.13 10.47 -10.51
CA VAL A 214 19.31 9.26 -10.64
C VAL A 214 18.99 8.95 -12.09
N GLU A 215 18.57 9.96 -12.86
CA GLU A 215 18.35 9.83 -14.31
C GLU A 215 19.64 9.39 -15.02
N ALA A 216 20.78 10.02 -14.70
CA ALA A 216 22.08 9.65 -15.26
C ALA A 216 22.54 8.25 -14.85
N PHE A 217 22.17 7.78 -13.66
CA PHE A 217 22.46 6.42 -13.22
C PHE A 217 21.69 5.40 -14.07
N TYR A 218 20.37 5.58 -14.23
CA TYR A 218 19.53 4.62 -14.96
C TYR A 218 19.64 4.72 -16.48
N ALA A 219 20.08 5.86 -17.03
CA ALA A 219 20.33 6.01 -18.47
C ALA A 219 21.43 5.06 -19.00
N LYS A 220 22.21 4.43 -18.12
CA LYS A 220 23.26 3.46 -18.47
C LYS A 220 22.73 2.05 -18.74
N PHE A 221 21.49 1.77 -18.34
CA PHE A 221 20.88 0.44 -18.44
C PHE A 221 20.08 0.34 -19.75
N ASP A 222 20.05 -0.84 -20.34
CA ASP A 222 19.23 -1.10 -21.54
C ASP A 222 17.74 -1.08 -21.16
N THR A 223 16.92 -0.49 -22.04
CA THR A 223 15.46 -0.37 -21.86
C THR A 223 14.68 -1.03 -23.00
N LYS A 224 15.36 -1.75 -23.90
CA LYS A 224 14.74 -2.37 -25.07
C LYS A 224 14.33 -3.82 -24.81
N GLY A 225 13.28 -4.27 -25.48
CA GLY A 225 12.84 -5.66 -25.45
C GLY A 225 12.49 -6.13 -24.04
N ASN A 226 13.07 -7.24 -23.61
CA ASN A 226 12.83 -7.85 -22.29
C ASN A 226 13.80 -7.30 -21.23
N ALA A 227 14.06 -5.99 -21.27
CA ALA A 227 14.82 -5.30 -20.25
C ALA A 227 14.02 -5.34 -18.93
N PRO A 228 14.64 -5.71 -17.80
CA PRO A 228 13.99 -5.68 -16.50
C PRO A 228 13.59 -4.26 -16.08
N SER A 229 12.68 -4.18 -15.13
CA SER A 229 12.27 -2.93 -14.46
C SER A 229 13.39 -2.36 -13.58
N TRP A 230 14.45 -1.81 -14.21
CA TRP A 230 15.64 -1.33 -13.51
C TRP A 230 15.30 -0.34 -12.40
N GLY A 231 15.78 -0.67 -11.20
CA GLY A 231 15.58 0.13 -10.02
C GLY A 231 14.29 -0.13 -9.25
N LEU A 232 13.42 -1.04 -9.68
CA LEU A 232 12.13 -1.29 -9.02
C LEU A 232 12.25 -1.62 -7.52
N ASN A 233 13.27 -2.38 -7.14
CA ASN A 233 13.42 -2.96 -5.80
C ASN A 233 14.69 -2.50 -5.05
N SER A 234 15.04 -1.22 -5.16
CA SER A 234 16.25 -0.70 -4.53
C SER A 234 16.08 0.74 -4.05
N LYS A 235 16.73 1.05 -2.93
CA LYS A 235 17.00 2.45 -2.57
C LYS A 235 18.28 2.90 -3.28
N LEU A 236 18.30 4.11 -3.83
CA LEU A 236 19.50 4.66 -4.46
C LEU A 236 20.15 5.68 -3.52
N THR A 237 21.43 5.47 -3.18
CA THR A 237 22.16 6.32 -2.24
C THR A 237 23.46 6.84 -2.85
N LYS A 238 24.07 7.85 -2.21
CA LYS A 238 25.42 8.31 -2.55
C LYS A 238 26.41 7.93 -1.45
N GLU A 239 27.35 7.07 -1.78
CA GLU A 239 28.41 6.60 -0.87
C GLU A 239 29.78 6.91 -1.45
N ASN A 240 30.61 7.63 -0.69
CA ASN A 240 31.95 8.04 -1.14
C ASN A 240 31.95 8.74 -2.52
N GLY A 241 30.91 9.54 -2.79
CA GLY A 241 30.72 10.25 -4.06
C GLY A 241 30.16 9.40 -5.20
N GLN A 242 29.89 8.11 -4.99
CA GLN A 242 29.34 7.21 -6.01
C GLN A 242 27.86 6.92 -5.74
N VAL A 243 27.06 6.93 -6.80
CA VAL A 243 25.66 6.54 -6.75
C VAL A 243 25.56 5.02 -6.77
N VAL A 244 24.92 4.43 -5.76
CA VAL A 244 24.85 2.97 -5.55
C VAL A 244 23.45 2.53 -5.19
N GLU A 245 23.06 1.33 -5.64
CA GLU A 245 21.80 0.69 -5.23
C GLU A 245 21.97 -0.11 -3.94
N LYS A 246 21.00 0.04 -3.05
CA LYS A 246 20.76 -0.84 -1.90
C LYS A 246 19.54 -1.69 -2.21
N THR A 247 19.78 -2.83 -2.86
CA THR A 247 18.73 -3.78 -3.25
C THR A 247 17.98 -4.29 -2.03
N TRP A 248 16.65 -4.37 -2.14
CA TRP A 248 15.75 -4.92 -1.15
C TRP A 248 15.64 -6.43 -1.33
N LYS A 249 16.36 -7.18 -0.50
CA LYS A 249 16.44 -8.65 -0.57
C LYS A 249 16.92 -9.25 0.74
N SER A 250 16.85 -10.58 0.85
CA SER A 250 17.51 -11.34 1.91
C SER A 250 18.99 -10.94 2.03
N GLY A 251 19.46 -10.70 3.26
CA GLY A 251 20.81 -10.20 3.53
C GLY A 251 21.11 -8.77 3.04
N GLY A 252 20.16 -8.09 2.42
CA GLY A 252 20.26 -6.71 1.95
C GLY A 252 19.43 -5.73 2.79
N MET A 253 19.06 -4.60 2.18
CA MET A 253 18.13 -3.65 2.81
C MET A 253 16.76 -4.32 2.97
N TYR A 254 16.12 -4.09 4.12
CA TYR A 254 14.91 -4.82 4.58
C TYR A 254 15.04 -6.35 4.75
N GLY A 255 16.25 -6.92 4.70
CA GLY A 255 16.48 -8.37 4.73
C GLY A 255 15.72 -9.10 5.84
N ALA A 256 15.71 -8.57 7.07
CA ALA A 256 15.01 -9.20 8.18
C ALA A 256 13.49 -9.34 7.99
N ALA A 257 12.84 -8.40 7.30
CA ALA A 257 11.41 -8.50 6.96
C ALA A 257 11.22 -9.46 5.77
N ILE A 258 12.08 -9.34 4.76
CA ILE A 258 12.06 -10.16 3.55
C ILE A 258 12.29 -11.64 3.86
N ASP A 259 13.15 -11.97 4.82
CA ASP A 259 13.40 -13.35 5.24
C ASP A 259 12.13 -13.99 5.84
N LYS A 260 11.33 -13.20 6.57
CA LYS A 260 10.04 -13.67 7.08
C LYS A 260 9.02 -13.86 5.96
N ILE A 261 8.96 -12.92 5.01
CA ILE A 261 8.12 -13.04 3.80
C ILE A 261 8.47 -14.33 3.05
N ALA A 262 9.74 -14.52 2.71
CA ALA A 262 10.23 -15.70 1.99
C ALA A 262 9.94 -16.99 2.75
N GLY A 263 10.12 -17.01 4.08
CA GLY A 263 9.79 -18.18 4.91
C GLY A 263 8.30 -18.56 4.89
N TRP A 264 7.41 -17.57 4.88
CA TRP A 264 5.97 -17.82 4.73
C TRP A 264 5.59 -18.25 3.32
N LEU A 265 6.18 -17.64 2.29
CA LEU A 265 5.97 -18.03 0.89
C LEU A 265 6.48 -19.45 0.59
N GLN A 266 7.56 -19.90 1.23
CA GLN A 266 8.02 -21.29 1.14
C GLN A 266 6.99 -22.27 1.71
N LYS A 267 6.36 -21.93 2.85
CA LYS A 267 5.26 -22.73 3.40
C LYS A 267 4.04 -22.73 2.50
N ALA A 268 3.72 -21.58 1.88
CA ALA A 268 2.64 -21.45 0.90
C ALA A 268 2.89 -22.35 -0.33
N SER A 269 4.09 -22.29 -0.92
CA SER A 269 4.50 -23.14 -2.04
C SER A 269 4.34 -24.65 -1.74
N ALA A 270 4.67 -25.08 -0.51
CA ALA A 270 4.54 -26.48 -0.12
C ALA A 270 3.08 -26.98 -0.07
N VAL A 271 2.10 -26.09 -0.05
CA VAL A 271 0.66 -26.41 -0.05
C VAL A 271 -0.08 -25.81 -1.25
N ALA A 272 0.66 -25.42 -2.30
CA ALA A 272 0.09 -24.88 -3.53
C ALA A 272 -0.96 -25.82 -4.16
N GLU A 273 -1.94 -25.24 -4.84
CA GLU A 273 -3.09 -25.94 -5.42
C GLU A 273 -2.72 -26.74 -6.68
N ASN A 274 -1.72 -26.28 -7.43
CA ASN A 274 -1.25 -26.87 -8.67
C ASN A 274 0.24 -26.54 -8.92
N ALA A 275 0.80 -27.07 -10.02
CA ALA A 275 2.21 -26.93 -10.34
C ALA A 275 2.59 -25.50 -10.77
N GLU A 276 1.69 -24.82 -11.48
CA GLU A 276 1.87 -23.45 -11.96
C GLU A 276 1.95 -22.46 -10.79
N GLN A 277 1.02 -22.54 -9.84
CA GLN A 277 1.03 -21.76 -8.61
C GLN A 277 2.30 -22.03 -7.79
N LYS A 278 2.68 -23.31 -7.68
CA LYS A 278 3.91 -23.68 -6.97
C LYS A 278 5.12 -23.02 -7.62
N GLN A 279 5.22 -23.09 -8.94
CA GLN A 279 6.32 -22.49 -9.70
C GLN A 279 6.38 -20.97 -9.50
N ALA A 280 5.24 -20.28 -9.57
CA ALA A 280 5.18 -18.84 -9.33
C ALA A 280 5.66 -18.51 -7.89
N LEU A 281 5.16 -19.21 -6.87
CA LEU A 281 5.57 -18.98 -5.49
C LEU A 281 7.06 -19.29 -5.25
N ASP A 282 7.61 -20.33 -5.87
CA ASP A 282 9.04 -20.65 -5.80
C ASP A 282 9.91 -19.55 -6.44
N LEU A 283 9.48 -19.00 -7.57
CA LEU A 283 10.15 -17.87 -8.22
C LEU A 283 10.06 -16.60 -7.38
N LEU A 284 8.92 -16.35 -6.73
CA LEU A 284 8.76 -15.21 -5.82
C LEU A 284 9.70 -15.31 -4.61
N VAL A 285 9.84 -16.50 -4.03
CA VAL A 285 10.83 -16.77 -2.97
C VAL A 285 12.24 -16.49 -3.47
N LYS A 286 12.60 -16.99 -4.67
CA LYS A 286 13.91 -16.77 -5.28
C LYS A 286 14.16 -15.28 -5.54
N TYR A 287 13.17 -14.54 -6.00
CA TYR A 287 13.25 -13.09 -6.17
C TYR A 287 13.60 -12.40 -4.85
N TYR A 288 12.88 -12.69 -3.77
CA TYR A 288 13.17 -12.11 -2.46
C TYR A 288 14.55 -12.49 -1.91
N GLN A 289 15.02 -13.70 -2.20
CA GLN A 289 16.37 -14.13 -1.80
C GLN A 289 17.48 -13.43 -2.58
N THR A 290 17.28 -13.20 -3.88
CA THR A 290 18.34 -12.74 -4.79
C THR A 290 18.29 -11.23 -5.07
N GLY A 291 17.11 -10.64 -5.01
CA GLY A 291 16.77 -9.29 -5.47
C GLY A 291 16.87 -9.12 -6.99
N ASP A 292 16.94 -10.20 -7.75
CA ASP A 292 17.17 -10.16 -9.20
C ASP A 292 15.88 -9.83 -9.97
N LEU A 293 15.89 -8.71 -10.69
CA LEU A 293 14.75 -8.24 -11.47
C LEU A 293 14.43 -9.13 -12.68
N LYS A 294 15.35 -9.95 -13.18
CA LYS A 294 14.99 -10.99 -14.16
C LYS A 294 14.17 -12.11 -13.52
N VAL A 295 14.50 -12.50 -12.29
CA VAL A 295 13.69 -13.48 -11.55
C VAL A 295 12.31 -12.90 -11.22
N TRP A 296 12.22 -11.60 -11.00
CA TRP A 296 10.93 -10.90 -10.91
C TRP A 296 10.14 -11.02 -12.21
N ASP A 297 10.74 -10.79 -13.37
CA ASP A 297 10.05 -10.98 -14.67
C ASP A 297 9.60 -12.44 -14.86
N ASP A 298 10.49 -13.40 -14.55
CA ASP A 298 10.17 -14.83 -14.61
C ASP A 298 8.98 -15.19 -13.69
N TYR A 299 8.96 -14.64 -12.47
CA TYR A 299 7.86 -14.76 -11.53
C TYR A 299 6.56 -14.23 -12.14
N ASN A 300 6.55 -13.01 -12.68
CA ASN A 300 5.34 -12.41 -13.25
C ASN A 300 4.82 -13.21 -14.46
N ILE A 301 5.71 -13.72 -15.31
CA ILE A 301 5.35 -14.60 -16.43
C ILE A 301 4.71 -15.91 -15.92
N ALA A 302 5.25 -16.49 -14.84
CA ALA A 302 4.66 -17.68 -14.23
C ALA A 302 3.32 -17.39 -13.55
N TRP A 303 3.20 -16.25 -12.86
CA TRP A 303 2.00 -15.82 -12.16
C TRP A 303 0.82 -15.58 -13.13
N VAL A 304 1.04 -14.85 -14.24
CA VAL A 304 0.01 -14.62 -15.27
C VAL A 304 -0.47 -15.93 -15.93
N LYS A 305 0.35 -16.99 -15.93
CA LYS A 305 -0.04 -18.31 -16.46
C LYS A 305 -0.89 -19.13 -15.49
N ASP A 306 -0.86 -18.83 -14.19
CA ASP A 306 -1.70 -19.52 -13.21
C ASP A 306 -3.14 -18.95 -13.21
N VAL A 307 -3.92 -19.37 -14.20
CA VAL A 307 -5.32 -18.96 -14.35
C VAL A 307 -6.31 -19.87 -13.60
N ASN A 308 -5.83 -21.01 -13.10
CA ASN A 308 -6.68 -22.09 -12.58
C ASN A 308 -6.81 -22.10 -11.06
N SER A 309 -5.86 -21.50 -10.33
CA SER A 309 -5.90 -21.43 -8.87
C SER A 309 -7.15 -20.71 -8.32
N ARG A 310 -7.54 -21.09 -7.10
CA ARG A 310 -8.67 -20.49 -6.37
C ARG A 310 -8.20 -19.36 -5.47
N VAL A 311 -7.06 -19.55 -4.83
CA VAL A 311 -6.40 -18.54 -3.99
C VAL A 311 -5.28 -17.90 -4.80
N ASP A 312 -5.21 -16.58 -4.80
CA ASP A 312 -4.19 -15.83 -5.53
C ASP A 312 -3.56 -14.76 -4.63
N VAL A 313 -2.40 -14.26 -5.03
CA VAL A 313 -1.62 -13.30 -4.24
C VAL A 313 -0.86 -12.30 -5.10
N VAL A 314 -0.95 -11.04 -4.70
CA VAL A 314 0.06 -10.03 -4.98
C VAL A 314 0.92 -9.89 -3.72
N ASN A 315 2.25 -9.96 -3.84
CA ASN A 315 3.18 -9.72 -2.74
C ASN A 315 4.54 -9.30 -3.31
N GLY A 316 4.85 -8.00 -3.27
CA GLY A 316 6.04 -7.49 -3.95
C GLY A 316 6.20 -5.98 -3.86
N PHE A 317 7.21 -5.47 -4.57
CA PHE A 317 7.37 -4.05 -4.84
C PHE A 317 6.71 -3.75 -6.19
N ILE A 318 5.47 -3.26 -6.17
CA ILE A 318 4.58 -3.28 -7.35
C ILE A 318 4.47 -1.88 -7.96
N GLU A 319 3.76 -0.99 -7.28
CA GLU A 319 3.35 0.28 -7.85
C GLU A 319 4.37 1.40 -7.62
N VAL A 320 4.57 2.24 -8.63
CA VAL A 320 5.61 3.29 -8.60
C VAL A 320 5.08 4.68 -8.22
N TYR A 321 3.84 4.77 -7.74
CA TYR A 321 3.19 6.05 -7.44
C TYR A 321 3.82 6.82 -6.27
N LEU A 322 4.49 6.13 -5.34
CA LEU A 322 5.19 6.76 -4.24
C LEU A 322 6.57 7.31 -4.63
N ASP A 323 7.04 7.04 -5.85
CA ASP A 323 8.25 7.62 -6.40
C ASP A 323 7.89 8.81 -7.29
N ALA A 324 8.45 9.98 -6.96
CA ALA A 324 8.20 11.22 -7.70
C ALA A 324 8.60 11.13 -9.18
N ILE A 325 9.52 10.24 -9.54
CA ILE A 325 9.94 9.99 -10.93
C ILE A 325 9.54 8.60 -11.46
N GLY A 326 8.71 7.86 -10.71
CA GLY A 326 8.05 6.63 -11.18
C GLY A 326 8.97 5.43 -11.48
N LYS A 327 10.04 5.22 -10.70
CA LYS A 327 10.96 4.07 -10.86
C LYS A 327 10.84 3.03 -9.74
N LYS A 328 10.66 3.46 -8.49
CA LYS A 328 10.68 2.56 -7.32
C LYS A 328 9.31 2.02 -6.99
N GLY A 329 9.21 0.69 -6.86
CA GLY A 329 7.99 0.03 -6.44
C GLY A 329 7.79 0.15 -4.92
N SER A 330 6.62 0.56 -4.48
CA SER A 330 6.24 0.44 -3.08
C SER A 330 5.84 -0.99 -2.74
N PHE A 331 6.14 -1.44 -1.52
CA PHE A 331 5.68 -2.75 -1.07
C PHE A 331 4.16 -2.77 -0.92
N GLU A 332 3.52 -3.78 -1.47
CA GLU A 332 2.12 -4.09 -1.24
C GLU A 332 1.88 -5.60 -1.23
N SER A 333 0.76 -6.00 -0.63
CA SER A 333 0.29 -7.37 -0.75
C SER A 333 -1.22 -7.47 -0.60
N THR A 334 -1.82 -8.32 -1.41
CA THR A 334 -3.24 -8.68 -1.38
C THR A 334 -3.36 -10.18 -1.57
N VAL A 335 -4.07 -10.85 -0.66
CA VAL A 335 -4.47 -12.25 -0.83
C VAL A 335 -5.93 -12.26 -1.25
N SER A 336 -6.24 -12.90 -2.36
CA SER A 336 -7.58 -12.93 -2.93
C SER A 336 -8.08 -14.37 -3.10
N ILE A 337 -9.40 -14.50 -3.16
CA ILE A 337 -10.08 -15.76 -3.43
C ILE A 337 -10.99 -15.49 -4.62
N LYS A 338 -10.88 -16.32 -5.66
CA LYS A 338 -11.74 -16.22 -6.84
C LYS A 338 -13.21 -16.38 -6.43
N ASP A 339 -14.02 -15.38 -6.75
CA ASP A 339 -15.48 -15.47 -6.62
C ASP A 339 -16.03 -16.20 -7.84
N MET A 340 -16.57 -17.41 -7.63
CA MET A 340 -16.98 -18.26 -8.75
C MET A 340 -18.20 -17.75 -9.49
N GLU A 341 -19.03 -16.91 -8.87
CA GLU A 341 -20.22 -16.36 -9.53
C GLU A 341 -19.87 -15.07 -10.26
N GLU A 342 -19.18 -14.15 -9.61
CA GLU A 342 -18.77 -12.89 -10.26
C GLU A 342 -17.77 -13.15 -11.40
N THR A 343 -16.93 -14.19 -11.29
CA THR A 343 -16.02 -14.58 -12.38
C THR A 343 -16.76 -14.92 -13.68
N LYS A 344 -17.96 -15.53 -13.62
CA LYS A 344 -18.74 -15.84 -14.85
C LYS A 344 -19.10 -14.58 -15.63
N ARG A 345 -19.44 -13.50 -14.90
CA ARG A 345 -19.79 -12.20 -15.49
C ARG A 345 -18.57 -11.54 -16.13
N ILE A 346 -17.44 -11.58 -15.42
CA ILE A 346 -16.16 -11.05 -15.93
C ILE A 346 -15.70 -11.84 -17.16
N GLU A 347 -15.83 -13.17 -17.15
CA GLU A 347 -15.48 -14.04 -18.28
C GLU A 347 -16.35 -13.77 -19.52
N ALA A 348 -17.64 -13.50 -19.33
CA ALA A 348 -18.53 -13.11 -20.43
C ALA A 348 -18.07 -11.80 -21.09
N ILE A 349 -17.64 -10.80 -20.31
CA ILE A 349 -17.07 -9.55 -20.83
C ILE A 349 -15.74 -9.83 -21.55
N ALA A 350 -14.86 -10.65 -20.99
CA ALA A 350 -13.57 -10.97 -21.57
C ALA A 350 -13.68 -11.67 -22.94
N LYS A 351 -14.72 -12.50 -23.15
CA LYS A 351 -15.00 -13.14 -24.45
C LYS A 351 -15.32 -12.14 -25.56
N GLU A 352 -15.87 -10.98 -25.19
CA GLU A 352 -16.20 -9.89 -26.10
C GLU A 352 -15.07 -8.85 -26.23
N ALA A 353 -13.86 -9.12 -25.72
CA ALA A 353 -12.74 -8.18 -25.74
C ALA A 353 -12.46 -7.62 -27.15
N GLN A 354 -12.43 -8.48 -28.17
CA GLN A 354 -12.23 -8.03 -29.55
C GLN A 354 -13.40 -7.19 -30.07
N TRP A 355 -14.64 -7.52 -29.70
CA TRP A 355 -15.80 -6.72 -30.09
C TRP A 355 -15.69 -5.30 -29.54
N PHE A 356 -15.30 -5.16 -28.26
CA PHE A 356 -15.09 -3.84 -27.65
C PHE A 356 -13.96 -3.06 -28.35
N GLU A 357 -12.86 -3.72 -28.71
CA GLU A 357 -11.75 -3.10 -29.46
C GLU A 357 -12.23 -2.60 -30.84
N ASP A 358 -12.92 -3.46 -31.59
CA ASP A 358 -13.43 -3.16 -32.93
C ASP A 358 -14.43 -1.99 -32.93
N HIS A 359 -15.22 -1.84 -31.86
CA HIS A 359 -16.25 -0.81 -31.71
C HIS A 359 -15.80 0.39 -30.86
N SER A 360 -14.56 0.39 -30.37
CA SER A 360 -13.98 1.53 -29.67
C SER A 360 -13.98 2.79 -30.57
N PRO A 361 -14.29 3.99 -30.03
CA PRO A 361 -14.31 5.23 -30.80
C PRO A 361 -12.91 5.78 -31.11
N ILE A 362 -11.84 5.09 -30.69
CA ILE A 362 -10.47 5.51 -30.99
C ILE A 362 -10.12 5.31 -32.47
N MET A 363 -9.09 6.03 -32.92
CA MET A 363 -8.59 5.92 -34.28
C MET A 363 -8.09 4.49 -34.56
N LYS A 364 -8.29 4.03 -35.80
CA LYS A 364 -8.02 2.63 -36.18
C LYS A 364 -6.56 2.25 -36.01
N GLU A 365 -5.64 3.19 -36.22
CA GLU A 365 -4.19 3.03 -36.02
C GLU A 365 -3.76 2.90 -34.56
N HIS A 366 -4.68 3.03 -33.60
CA HIS A 366 -4.44 2.88 -32.16
C HIS A 366 -5.17 1.68 -31.55
N LYS A 367 -5.94 0.94 -32.36
CA LYS A 367 -6.46 -0.40 -32.04
C LYS A 367 -5.39 -1.41 -32.43
#